data_AF-A0A3D0P4P5-F1
#
_entry.id   AF-A0A3D0P4P5-F1
#
_cell.length_a   1.000
_cell.length_b   1.000
_cell.length_c   1.000
_cell.angle_alpha   90.00
_cell.angle_beta   90.00
_cell.angle_gamma   90.00
#
_symmetry.space_group_name_H-M   'P 1'
#
loop_
_entity.id
_entity.type
_entity.pdbx_description
1 polymer ?
#
loop_
_entity_poly.entity_id
_entity_poly.type
_entity_poly.pdbx_seq_one_letter_code
_entity_poly.pdbx_strand_id
1 'polypeptide(L)'
;MIDFELTEEQEQLRNTVREFCAGEVAPYIKEWDEKAHFERSVFDKMAELGLLGVCIPEEYGGAGFDYISLGLVCEELEACDTFLRVAMSVHVGL
;
A
#
# COMPACT_ATOMS: atom_id res chain seq x y z
N MET A 1 -1.02 2.85 -30.80
CA MET A 1 -1.42 1.66 -30.05
C MET A 1 -1.17 1.99 -28.59
N ILE A 2 -2.13 1.76 -27.69
CA ILE A 2 -1.95 2.01 -26.26
C ILE A 2 -1.20 0.81 -25.67
N ASP A 3 -0.20 1.08 -24.85
CA ASP A 3 0.55 0.08 -24.11
C ASP A 3 -0.12 -0.15 -22.74
N PHE A 4 -0.26 -1.41 -22.34
CA PHE A 4 -0.91 -1.85 -21.10
C PHE A 4 0.05 -2.59 -20.18
N GLU A 5 1.32 -2.76 -20.57
CA GLU A 5 2.32 -3.32 -19.69
C GLU A 5 2.66 -2.34 -18.56
N LEU A 6 2.94 -2.89 -17.37
CA LEU A 6 3.42 -2.09 -16.25
C LEU A 6 4.88 -1.70 -16.50
N THR A 7 5.26 -0.52 -16.03
CA THR A 7 6.67 -0.12 -16.03
C THR A 7 7.46 -0.97 -15.03
N GLU A 8 8.78 -1.02 -15.20
CA GLU A 8 9.65 -1.73 -14.25
C GLU A 8 9.50 -1.18 -12.82
N GLU A 9 9.37 0.15 -12.68
CA GLU A 9 9.15 0.81 -11.38
C GLU A 9 7.79 0.42 -10.76
N GLN A 10 6.71 0.37 -11.56
CA GLN A 10 5.40 -0.08 -11.11
C GLN A 10 5.41 -1.54 -10.67
N GLU A 11 6.13 -2.40 -11.41
CA GLU A 11 6.32 -3.80 -11.06
C GLU A 11 7.10 -4.00 -9.76
N GLN A 12 8.19 -3.25 -9.58
CA GLN A 12 8.97 -3.26 -8.35
C GLN A 12 8.15 -2.78 -7.15
N LEU A 13 7.36 -1.70 -7.32
CA LEU A 13 6.46 -1.21 -6.27
C LEU A 13 5.42 -2.26 -5.90
N ARG A 14 4.76 -2.88 -6.89
CA ARG A 14 3.77 -3.94 -6.67
C ARG A 14 4.38 -5.10 -5.85
N ASN A 15 5.56 -5.57 -6.24
CA ASN A 15 6.22 -6.67 -5.54
C ASN A 15 6.62 -6.27 -4.10
N THR A 16 7.07 -5.02 -3.90
CA THR A 16 7.40 -4.49 -2.57
C THR A 16 6.19 -4.51 -1.63
N VAL A 17 5.02 -4.05 -2.09
CA VAL A 17 3.79 -4.07 -1.28
C VAL A 17 3.35 -5.50 -1.00
N ARG A 18 3.44 -6.39 -1.99
CA ARG A 18 3.08 -7.81 -1.83
C ARG A 18 3.95 -8.50 -0.77
N GLU A 19 5.27 -8.27 -0.81
CA GLU A 19 6.20 -8.82 0.17
C GLU A 19 5.96 -8.25 1.57
N PHE A 20 5.71 -6.94 1.67
CA PHE A 20 5.31 -6.31 2.92
C PHE A 20 4.04 -6.95 3.51
N CYS A 21 2.98 -7.08 2.70
CA CYS A 21 1.74 -7.72 3.12
C CYS A 21 1.97 -9.17 3.60
N ALA A 22 2.73 -9.95 2.85
CA ALA A 22 3.01 -11.35 3.17
C ALA A 22 3.82 -11.52 4.47
N GLY A 23 4.75 -10.60 4.76
CA GLY A 23 5.61 -10.68 5.94
C GLY A 23 4.99 -10.04 7.20
N GLU A 24 4.34 -8.89 7.04
CA GLU A 24 4.00 -8.02 8.16
C GLU A 24 2.52 -8.08 8.57
N VAL A 25 1.65 -8.58 7.68
CA VAL A 25 0.20 -8.50 7.86
C VAL A 25 -0.44 -9.89 7.80
N ALA A 26 -0.23 -10.62 6.70
CA ALA A 26 -0.87 -11.91 6.45
C ALA A 26 -0.72 -12.95 7.58
N PRO A 27 0.42 -13.04 8.31
CA PRO A 27 0.55 -13.98 9.42
C PRO A 27 -0.37 -13.68 10.61
N TYR A 28 -0.80 -12.43 10.77
CA TYR A 28 -1.47 -11.93 11.97
C TYR A 28 -2.91 -11.49 11.75
N ILE A 29 -3.30 -11.20 10.50
CA ILE A 29 -4.61 -10.62 10.14
C ILE A 29 -5.79 -11.33 10.77
N LYS A 30 -5.80 -12.68 10.81
CA LYS A 30 -6.91 -13.45 11.38
C LYS A 30 -7.11 -13.14 12.86
N GLU A 31 -6.01 -13.10 13.63
CA GLU A 31 -6.08 -12.79 15.06
C GLU A 31 -6.50 -11.33 15.28
N TRP A 32 -5.98 -10.41 14.48
CA TRP A 32 -6.31 -8.99 14.57
C TRP A 32 -7.78 -8.74 14.26
N ASP A 33 -8.32 -9.34 13.21
CA ASP A 33 -9.73 -9.24 12.83
C ASP A 33 -10.66 -9.81 13.91
N GLU A 34 -10.39 -11.04 14.38
CA GLU A 34 -11.17 -11.68 15.45
C GLU A 34 -11.23 -10.84 16.75
N LYS A 35 -10.19 -10.05 17.01
CA LYS A 35 -10.08 -9.18 18.18
C LYS A 35 -10.48 -7.74 17.93
N ALA A 36 -10.85 -7.37 16.69
CA ALA A 36 -10.97 -5.97 16.25
C ALA A 36 -9.76 -5.11 16.68
N HIS A 37 -8.56 -5.70 16.60
CA HIS A 37 -7.32 -5.06 17.00
C HIS A 37 -6.73 -4.29 15.83
N PHE A 38 -6.41 -3.03 16.08
CA PHE A 38 -5.69 -2.20 15.12
C PHE A 38 -4.19 -2.23 15.45
N GLU A 39 -3.41 -2.89 14.60
CA GLU A 39 -1.96 -2.92 14.74
C GLU A 39 -1.34 -1.65 14.13
N ARG A 40 -1.12 -0.65 14.98
CA ARG A 40 -0.60 0.66 14.57
C ARG A 40 0.79 0.60 13.93
N SER A 41 1.64 -0.35 14.34
CA SER A 41 2.98 -0.47 13.79
C SER A 41 3.01 -0.79 12.29
N VAL A 42 1.93 -1.35 11.74
CA VAL A 42 1.78 -1.56 10.28
C VAL A 42 1.76 -0.22 9.54
N PHE A 43 1.14 0.81 10.10
CA PHE A 43 1.09 2.14 9.48
C PHE A 43 2.44 2.83 9.48
N ASP A 44 3.19 2.68 10.57
CA ASP A 44 4.55 3.24 10.64
C ASP A 44 5.44 2.60 9.56
N LYS A 45 5.34 1.28 9.36
CA LYS A 45 6.05 0.58 8.28
C LYS A 45 5.58 0.99 6.88
N MET A 46 4.26 1.18 6.68
CA MET A 46 3.74 1.72 5.41
C MET A 46 4.28 3.12 5.12
N ALA A 47 4.46 3.96 6.14
CA ALA A 47 5.06 5.28 6.01
C ALA A 47 6.55 5.20 5.64
N GLU A 48 7.30 4.30 6.29
CA GLU A 48 8.72 4.04 5.98
C GLU A 48 8.93 3.56 4.54
N LEU A 49 7.98 2.79 3.99
CA LEU A 49 7.95 2.36 2.60
C LEU A 49 7.45 3.44 1.61
N GLY A 50 7.05 4.61 2.11
CA GLY A 50 6.53 5.71 1.28
C GLY A 50 5.10 5.49 0.76
N LEU A 51 4.40 4.44 1.20
CA LEU A 51 3.07 4.07 0.67
C LEU A 51 1.99 5.08 1.03
N LEU A 52 2.09 5.72 2.20
CA LEU A 52 1.13 6.72 2.65
C LEU A 52 1.19 8.03 1.86
N GLY A 53 2.27 8.27 1.11
CA GLY A 53 2.42 9.42 0.23
C GLY A 53 2.68 9.00 -1.22
N VAL A 54 2.23 7.80 -1.63
CA VAL A 54 2.73 7.16 -2.86
C VAL A 54 2.65 8.04 -4.10
N CYS A 55 1.51 8.69 -4.33
CA CYS A 55 1.29 9.58 -5.48
C CYS A 55 1.40 11.07 -5.15
N ILE A 56 1.87 11.40 -3.94
CA ILE A 56 2.08 12.80 -3.54
C ILE A 56 3.47 13.22 -4.05
N PRO A 57 3.62 14.43 -4.63
CA PRO A 57 4.93 14.90 -5.09
C PRO A 57 5.99 14.93 -3.98
N GLU A 58 7.25 14.65 -4.36
CA GLU A 58 8.39 14.62 -3.44
C GLU A 58 8.61 15.96 -2.71
N GLU A 59 8.29 17.10 -3.34
CA GLU A 59 8.40 18.43 -2.71
C GLU A 59 7.52 18.59 -1.46
N TYR A 60 6.48 17.75 -1.32
CA TYR A 60 5.61 17.70 -0.15
C TYR A 60 5.90 16.50 0.76
N GLY A 61 6.99 15.76 0.50
CA GLY A 61 7.39 14.58 1.28
C GLY A 61 6.72 13.28 0.85
N GLY A 62 6.09 13.23 -0.33
CA GLY A 62 5.56 12.00 -0.91
C GLY A 62 6.60 11.23 -1.73
N ALA A 63 6.17 10.12 -2.33
CA ALA A 63 7.04 9.25 -3.13
C ALA A 63 7.01 9.56 -4.64
N GLY A 64 6.16 10.48 -5.10
CA GLY A 64 6.17 10.99 -6.48
C GLY A 64 5.69 10.02 -7.57
N PHE A 65 5.10 8.88 -7.22
CA PHE A 65 4.58 7.93 -8.20
C PHE A 65 3.27 8.41 -8.85
N ASP A 66 2.85 7.72 -9.90
CA ASP A 66 1.60 8.00 -10.62
C ASP A 66 0.37 7.35 -9.97
N TYR A 67 -0.81 7.66 -10.52
CA TYR A 67 -2.08 7.08 -10.05
C TYR A 67 -2.23 5.59 -10.40
N ILE A 68 -1.50 5.07 -11.39
CA ILE A 68 -1.48 3.63 -11.67
C ILE A 68 -0.78 2.90 -10.53
N SER A 69 0.34 3.45 -10.06
CA SER A 69 1.08 3.00 -8.89
C SER A 69 0.22 3.05 -7.63
N LEU A 70 -0.54 4.13 -7.39
CA LEU A 70 -1.54 4.17 -6.31
C LEU A 70 -2.56 3.02 -6.43
N GLY A 71 -3.04 2.74 -7.64
CA GLY A 71 -3.94 1.62 -7.91
C GLY A 71 -3.32 0.26 -7.59
N LEU A 72 -2.07 0.04 -7.97
CA LEU A 72 -1.34 -1.19 -7.66
C LEU A 72 -1.11 -1.37 -6.16
N VAL A 73 -0.74 -0.29 -5.44
CA VAL A 73 -0.66 -0.32 -3.98
C VAL A 73 -2.02 -0.66 -3.37
N CYS A 74 -3.11 -0.05 -3.84
CA CYS A 74 -4.46 -0.40 -3.39
C CYS A 74 -4.76 -1.88 -3.59
N GLU A 75 -4.46 -2.41 -4.78
CA GLU A 75 -4.75 -3.80 -5.15
C GLU A 75 -4.02 -4.80 -4.25
N GLU A 76 -2.72 -4.60 -4.03
CA GLU A 76 -1.92 -5.51 -3.19
C GLU A 76 -2.25 -5.39 -1.69
N LEU A 77 -2.62 -4.20 -1.21
CA LEU A 77 -3.13 -4.03 0.16
C LEU A 77 -4.49 -4.74 0.32
N GLU A 78 -5.42 -4.58 -0.62
CA GLU A 78 -6.75 -5.21 -0.58
C GLU A 78 -6.66 -6.74 -0.64
N ALA A 79 -5.73 -7.27 -1.46
CA ALA A 79 -5.51 -8.70 -1.55
C ALA A 79 -5.07 -9.33 -0.22
N CYS A 80 -4.50 -8.54 0.69
CA CYS A 80 -4.10 -8.97 2.03
C CYS A 80 -5.15 -8.64 3.08
N ASP A 81 -5.48 -7.37 3.27
CA ASP A 81 -6.41 -6.87 4.28
C ASP A 81 -7.16 -5.63 3.78
N THR A 82 -8.50 -5.72 3.72
CA THR A 82 -9.36 -4.61 3.29
C THR A 82 -9.19 -3.38 4.18
N PHE A 83 -8.89 -3.56 5.47
CA PHE A 83 -8.70 -2.44 6.40
C PHE A 83 -7.52 -1.55 5.97
N LEU A 84 -6.40 -2.14 5.56
CA LEU A 84 -5.21 -1.39 5.14
C LEU A 84 -5.48 -0.55 3.89
N ARG A 85 -6.14 -1.13 2.89
CA ARG A 85 -6.50 -0.41 1.68
C ARG A 85 -7.51 0.71 1.98
N VAL A 86 -8.53 0.48 2.82
CA VAL A 86 -9.48 1.54 3.24
C VAL A 86 -8.71 2.70 3.86
N ALA A 87 -7.91 2.42 4.87
CA ALA A 87 -7.23 3.46 5.62
C ALA A 87 -6.19 4.21 4.77
N MET A 88 -5.52 3.53 3.83
CA MET A 88 -4.68 4.20 2.84
C MET A 88 -5.50 5.11 1.92
N SER A 89 -6.63 4.64 1.38
CA SER A 89 -7.47 5.44 0.49
C SER A 89 -8.05 6.69 1.19
N VAL A 90 -8.36 6.58 2.49
CA VAL A 90 -8.76 7.73 3.30
C VAL A 90 -7.58 8.69 3.45
N HIS A 91 -6.42 8.20 3.89
CA HIS A 91 -5.25 9.04 4.12
C HIS A 91 -4.82 9.84 2.89
N VAL A 92 -4.89 9.25 1.69
CA VAL A 92 -4.44 9.87 0.44
C VAL A 92 -5.52 10.74 -0.21
N GLY A 93 -6.80 10.40 -0.08
CA GLY A 93 -7.84 10.93 -0.97
C GLY A 93 -9.20 11.31 -0.36
N LEU A 94 -9.45 11.11 0.95
CA LEU A 94 -10.71 11.49 1.61
C LEU A 94 -10.47 12.35 2.87
#